data_AF-A0A950PCT3-F1
#
_entry.id   AF-A0A950PCT3-F1
#
_cell.length_a   1.000
_cell.length_b   1.000
_cell.length_c   1.000
_cell.angle_alpha   90.00
_cell.angle_beta   90.00
_cell.angle_gamma   90.00
#
_symmetry.space_group_name_H-M   'P 1'
#
loop_
_entity.id
_entity.type
_entity.pdbx_description
1 polymer ?
#
loop_
_entity_poly.entity_id
_entity_poly.type
_entity_poly.pdbx_seq_one_letter_code
_entity_poly.pdbx_strand_id
1 'polypeptide(L)' 'ALRVIGNLCTPDGQLAPPDIVKRVGVGTRVRMVFSDVSDGLALPQWTIDEEATQPIKVWRYAQE' A
#
# COMPACT_ATOMS: atom_id res chain seq x y z
N ALA A 1 2.24 14.97 13.41
CA ALA A 1 2.47 14.35 12.07
C ALA A 1 1.12 13.95 11.48
N LEU A 2 0.90 14.21 10.20
CA LEU A 2 -0.31 13.79 9.49
C LEU A 2 -0.27 12.27 9.24
N ARG A 3 -1.41 11.60 9.39
CA ARG A 3 -1.60 10.19 9.03
C ARG A 3 -2.89 10.08 8.24
N VAL A 4 -2.84 9.37 7.12
CA VAL A 4 -3.99 9.19 6.21
C VAL A 4 -4.23 7.70 6.06
N ILE A 5 -5.46 7.28 6.36
CA ILE A 5 -5.89 5.88 6.25
C ILE A 5 -6.22 5.60 4.79
N GLY A 6 -5.79 4.45 4.29
CA GLY A 6 -6.13 3.95 2.96
C GLY A 6 -5.86 2.45 2.88
N ASN A 7 -6.47 1.80 1.90
CA ASN A 7 -6.26 0.41 1.58
C ASN A 7 -4.87 0.21 0.97
N LEU A 8 -4.35 -1.00 1.15
CA LEU A 8 -3.25 -1.49 0.34
C LEU A 8 -3.82 -1.97 -1.01
N CYS A 9 -3.30 -1.39 -2.08
CA CYS A 9 -3.69 -1.67 -3.45
C CYS A 9 -2.48 -2.03 -4.31
N THR A 10 -2.75 -2.54 -5.50
CA THR A 10 -1.83 -2.61 -6.63
C THR A 10 -1.62 -1.20 -7.24
N PRO A 11 -0.60 -1.01 -8.10
CA PRO A 11 -0.33 0.29 -8.74
C PRO A 11 -1.49 0.87 -9.56
N ASP A 12 -2.36 0.02 -10.08
CA ASP A 12 -3.58 0.36 -10.84
C ASP A 12 -4.82 0.51 -9.94
N GLY A 13 -4.66 0.48 -8.61
CA GLY A 13 -5.71 0.81 -7.66
C GLY A 13 -6.64 -0.34 -7.28
N GLN A 14 -6.38 -1.57 -7.74
CA GLN A 14 -7.12 -2.76 -7.29
C GLN A 14 -6.67 -3.18 -5.89
N LEU A 15 -7.54 -3.80 -5.11
CA LEU A 15 -7.17 -4.29 -3.77
C LEU A 15 -6.01 -5.30 -3.87
N ALA A 16 -5.03 -5.15 -2.99
CA ALA A 16 -3.83 -5.97 -3.02
C ALA A 16 -4.17 -7.46 -2.77
N PRO A 17 -3.73 -8.38 -3.65
CA PRO A 17 -3.91 -9.81 -3.44
C PRO A 17 -3.03 -10.34 -2.29
N PRO A 18 -3.32 -11.55 -1.77
CA PRO A 18 -2.63 -12.10 -0.60
C PRO A 18 -1.10 -12.15 -0.69
N ASP A 19 -0.54 -12.38 -1.87
CA ASP A 19 0.91 -12.39 -2.10
C ASP A 19 1.53 -11.00 -1.91
N ILE A 20 0.85 -9.92 -2.31
CA ILE A 20 1.29 -8.54 -2.04
C ILE A 20 1.12 -8.20 -0.56
N VAL A 21 0.02 -8.61 0.08
CA VAL A 21 -0.17 -8.42 1.52
C VAL A 21 0.98 -9.07 2.31
N LYS A 22 1.42 -10.26 1.90
CA LYS A 22 2.59 -10.95 2.48
C LYS A 22 3.92 -10.21 2.25
N ARG A 23 4.00 -9.27 1.30
CA ARG A 23 5.17 -8.42 1.05
C ARG A 23 5.19 -7.12 1.85
N VAL A 24 4.11 -6.72 2.52
CA VAL A 24 4.04 -5.48 3.33
C VAL A 24 4.18 -5.70 4.83
N GLY A 25 5.00 -4.90 5.50
CA GLY A 25 5.12 -4.88 6.96
C GLY A 25 5.19 -3.44 7.49
N VAL A 26 5.19 -3.27 8.81
CA VAL A 26 5.38 -1.95 9.40
C VAL A 26 6.78 -1.45 9.05
N GLY A 27 6.82 -0.30 8.38
CA GLY A 27 8.05 0.33 7.86
C GLY A 27 8.18 0.27 6.33
N THR A 28 7.43 -0.58 5.62
CA THR A 28 7.44 -0.63 4.16
C THR A 28 7.16 0.75 3.55
N ARG A 29 7.96 1.17 2.57
CA ARG A 29 7.71 2.41 1.82
C ARG A 29 6.55 2.18 0.85
N VAL A 30 5.59 3.09 0.93
CA VAL A 30 4.41 3.11 0.09
C VAL A 30 4.30 4.47 -0.59
N ARG A 31 3.71 4.48 -1.78
CA ARG A 31 3.33 5.70 -2.48
C ARG A 31 1.82 5.74 -2.65
N MET A 32 1.30 6.95 -2.77
CA MET A 32 -0.13 7.17 -3.01
C MET A 32 -0.48 6.81 -4.46
N VAL A 33 -1.66 6.21 -4.63
CA VAL A 33 -2.36 6.08 -5.91
C VAL A 33 -3.79 6.58 -5.72
N PHE A 34 -4.41 7.04 -6.80
CA PHE A 34 -5.83 7.40 -6.79
C PHE A 34 -6.62 6.29 -7.47
N SER A 35 -7.66 5.81 -6.81
CA SER A 35 -8.58 4.83 -7.34
C SER A 35 -9.93 5.49 -7.57
N ASP A 36 -10.42 5.45 -8.82
CA ASP A 36 -11.75 5.93 -9.15
C ASP A 36 -12.81 5.03 -8.51
N VAL A 37 -13.75 5.62 -7.79
CA VAL A 37 -14.85 4.89 -7.13
C VAL A 37 -16.23 5.29 -7.65
N SER A 38 -16.32 6.47 -8.25
CA SER A 38 -17.48 6.93 -9.02
C SER A 38 -17.06 8.09 -9.93
N ASP A 39 -17.94 8.49 -10.85
CA ASP A 39 -17.70 9.66 -11.70
C ASP A 39 -17.39 10.90 -10.86
N GLY A 40 -16.25 11.53 -11.16
CA GLY A 40 -15.77 12.73 -10.46
C GLY A 40 -15.26 12.50 -9.03
N LEU A 41 -15.10 11.25 -8.58
CA LEU A 41 -14.60 10.92 -7.24
C LEU A 41 -13.53 9.82 -7.28
N ALA A 42 -12.33 10.17 -6.82
CA ALA A 42 -11.24 9.24 -6.59
C ALA A 42 -10.82 9.27 -5.12
N LEU A 43 -10.48 8.08 -4.59
CA LEU A 43 -9.95 7.95 -3.23
C LEU A 43 -8.44 7.73 -3.26
N PRO A 44 -7.66 8.38 -2.36
CA PRO A 44 -6.27 8.06 -2.19
C PRO A 44 -6.12 6.69 -1.51
N GLN A 45 -5.32 5.82 -2.11
CA GLN A 45 -4.94 4.51 -1.61
C GLN A 45 -3.41 4.37 -1.60
N TRP A 46 -2.89 3.26 -1.09
CA TRP A 46 -1.46 3.03 -0.95
C TRP A 46 -1.01 1.80 -1.72
N THR A 47 0.05 1.92 -2.51
CA THR A 47 0.76 0.77 -3.11
C THR A 47 2.19 0.72 -2.59
N ILE A 48 2.83 -0.46 -2.61
CA ILE A 48 4.26 -0.57 -2.36
C ILE A 48 5.00 0.34 -3.35
N ASP A 49 5.93 1.12 -2.83
CA ASP A 49 6.84 1.93 -3.66
C ASP A 49 8.03 1.05 -4.06
N GLU A 50 8.04 0.59 -5.30
CA GLU A 50 9.13 -0.25 -5.84
C GLU A 50 10.34 0.57 -6.31
N GLU A 51 10.21 1.90 -6.38
CA GLU A 51 11.29 2.82 -6.76
C GLU A 51 12.06 3.33 -5.54
N ALA A 52 11.43 3.33 -4.36
CA ALA A 52 12.08 3.73 -3.12
C ALA A 52 13.00 2.64 -2.54
N THR A 53 14.12 3.06 -1.95
CA THR A 53 14.95 2.19 -1.12
C THR A 53 14.15 1.70 0.10
N GLN A 54 13.84 0.40 0.12
CA GLN A 54 13.10 -0.23 1.20
C GLN A 54 14.00 -0.44 2.43
N PRO A 55 13.45 -0.37 3.66
CA PRO A 55 14.19 -0.75 4.86
C PRO A 55 14.64 -2.22 4.81
N ILE A 56 15.83 -2.50 5.32
CA ILE A 56 16.40 -3.87 5.36
C ILE A 56 15.52 -4.81 6.21
N LYS A 57 14.87 -4.28 7.25
CA LYS A 57 13.94 -5.02 8.11
C LYS A 57 12.62 -4.27 8.23
N VAL A 58 11.54 -5.01 8.08
CA VAL A 58 10.17 -4.55 8.38
C VAL A 58 9.63 -5.41 9.52
N TRP A 59 8.76 -4.84 10.34
CA TRP A 59 8.10 -5.60 11.40
C TRP A 59 6.83 -6.27 10.88
N ARG A 60 6.60 -7.52 11.30
CA ARG A 60 5.43 -8.34 10.94
C ARG A 60 5.01 -9.19 12.13
N TYR A 61 3.72 -9.53 12.17
CA TYR A 61 3.27 -10.70 12.92
C TYR A 61 3.79 -11.98 12.26
N ALA A 62 3.95 -13.05 13.05
CA ALA A 62 4.25 -14.37 12.51
C ALA A 62 3.18 -14.74 11.47
N GLN A 63 3.62 -15.14 10.28
CA GLN A 63 2.75 -15.63 9.21
C GLN A 63 2.76 -17.17 9.27
N GLU A 64 1.62 -17.80 8.97
CA GLU A 64 1.48 -19.26 8.84
C GLU A 64 2.28 -19.84 7.67
#